data_AF-A0A0R0D4J0-F1
#
_entry.id   AF-A0A0R0D4J0-F1
#
_cell.length_a   1.000
_cell.length_b   1.000
_cell.length_c   1.000
_cell.angle_alpha   90.00
_cell.angle_beta   90.00
_cell.angle_gamma   90.00
#
_symmetry.space_group_name_H-M   'P 1'
#
loop_
_entity.id
_entity.type
_entity.pdbx_description
1 polymer ?
#
loop_
_entity_poly.entity_id
_entity_poly.type
_entity_poly.pdbx_seq_one_letter_code
_entity_poly.pdbx_strand_id
1 'polypeptide(L)'
;MTNTGAFQILSFDMVRIPEMDEEVVDSITARCRRCGHVTTVNDGAVHHLSGGLVMECGQCSNRQALSNAGLAPAHTDLRSV
;
A
#
# COMPACT_ATOMS: atom_id res chain seq x y z
N MET A 1 5.99 9.05 -17.62
CA MET A 1 6.65 8.61 -16.38
C MET A 1 6.85 7.10 -16.44
N THR A 2 8.09 6.62 -16.38
CA THR A 2 8.39 5.18 -16.36
C THR A 2 8.05 4.62 -14.98
N ASN A 3 7.22 3.59 -14.93
CA ASN A 3 6.80 3.00 -13.67
C ASN A 3 7.91 2.09 -13.13
N THR A 4 8.69 2.58 -12.16
CA THR A 4 9.92 1.92 -11.67
C THR A 4 9.69 0.98 -10.48
N GLY A 5 8.48 0.95 -9.90
CA GLY A 5 8.18 0.07 -8.77
C GLY A 5 8.13 -1.41 -9.16
N ALA A 6 8.54 -2.29 -8.25
CA ALA A 6 8.39 -3.75 -8.41
C ALA A 6 6.94 -4.22 -8.19
N PHE A 7 6.13 -3.41 -7.51
CA PHE A 7 4.71 -3.63 -7.26
C PHE A 7 3.84 -2.48 -7.78
N GLN A 8 2.62 -2.82 -8.20
CA GLN A 8 1.54 -1.87 -8.48
C GLN A 8 0.50 -1.97 -7.38
N ILE A 9 0.31 -0.91 -6.59
CA ILE A 9 -0.77 -0.84 -5.61
C ILE A 9 -2.11 -0.83 -6.35
N LEU A 10 -3.04 -1.68 -5.91
CA LEU A 10 -4.38 -1.81 -6.46
C LEU A 10 -5.43 -1.20 -5.54
N SER A 11 -5.31 -1.44 -4.24
CA SER A 11 -6.19 -0.91 -3.21
C SER A 11 -5.47 -0.88 -1.85
N PHE A 12 -6.02 -0.11 -0.93
CA PHE A 12 -5.63 -0.10 0.48
C PHE A 12 -6.88 0.15 1.33
N ASP A 13 -6.90 -0.43 2.52
CA ASP A 13 -7.93 -0.18 3.53
C ASP A 13 -7.33 0.67 4.64
N MET A 14 -8.14 1.57 5.21
CA MET A 14 -7.74 2.40 6.33
C MET A 14 -8.63 2.13 7.54
N VAL A 15 -8.05 2.17 8.73
CA VAL A 15 -8.77 2.11 10.00
C VAL A 15 -8.44 3.35 10.83
N ARG A 16 -9.41 3.79 11.64
CA ARG A 16 -9.24 4.92 12.54
C ARG A 16 -8.73 4.42 13.89
N ILE A 17 -7.65 5.01 14.41
CA ILE A 17 -7.16 4.77 15.77
C ILE A 17 -7.84 5.77 16.70
N PRO A 18 -8.78 5.35 17.56
CA PRO A 18 -9.56 6.27 18.40
C PRO A 18 -8.70 7.05 19.39
N GLU A 19 -7.57 6.49 19.82
CA GLU A 19 -6.68 7.05 20.84
C GLU A 19 -5.82 8.21 20.30
N MET A 20 -5.57 8.23 18.99
CA MET A 20 -4.72 9.21 18.31
C MET A 20 -5.50 10.17 17.41
N ASP A 21 -6.80 9.90 17.19
CA ASP A 21 -7.64 10.58 16.19
C ASP A 21 -7.03 10.58 14.77
N GLU A 22 -6.28 9.52 14.44
CA GLU A 22 -5.59 9.35 13.16
C GLU A 22 -6.18 8.19 12.37
N GLU A 23 -6.19 8.30 11.04
CA GLU A 23 -6.47 7.19 10.13
C GLU A 23 -5.16 6.62 9.60
N VAL A 24 -5.05 5.31 9.62
CA VAL A 24 -3.83 4.57 9.29
C VAL A 24 -4.18 3.44 8.32
N VAL A 25 -3.24 3.12 7.42
CA VAL A 25 -3.43 2.02 6.47
C VAL A 25 -3.38 0.69 7.23
N ASP A 26 -4.43 -0.11 7.12
CA ASP A 26 -4.55 -1.45 7.72
C ASP A 26 -4.06 -2.53 6.75
N SER A 27 -4.48 -2.39 5.48
CA SER A 27 -4.20 -3.37 4.45
C SER A 27 -3.72 -2.70 3.15
N ILE A 28 -2.84 -3.37 2.42
CA ILE A 28 -2.44 -2.97 1.06
C ILE A 28 -2.51 -4.20 0.16
N THR A 29 -3.25 -4.07 -0.95
CA THR A 29 -3.28 -5.07 -2.02
C THR A 29 -2.50 -4.58 -3.22
N ALA A 30 -1.56 -5.38 -3.71
CA ALA A 30 -0.74 -5.02 -4.86
C ALA A 30 -0.47 -6.19 -5.80
N ARG A 31 -0.25 -5.85 -7.07
CA ARG A 31 0.22 -6.77 -8.10
C ARG A 31 1.74 -6.73 -8.23
N CYS A 32 2.39 -7.87 -8.14
CA CYS A 32 3.81 -8.01 -8.46
C CYS A 32 4.01 -7.81 -9.96
N ARG A 33 4.85 -6.85 -10.36
CA ARG A 33 5.14 -6.62 -11.78
C ARG A 33 6.05 -7.70 -12.39
N ARG A 34 6.72 -8.49 -11.56
CA ARG A 34 7.61 -9.57 -12.00
C ARG A 34 6.83 -10.80 -12.49
N CYS A 35 5.82 -11.24 -11.75
CA CYS A 35 5.08 -12.48 -12.04
C CYS A 35 3.57 -12.29 -12.19
N GLY A 36 3.04 -11.09 -11.98
CA GLY A 36 1.60 -10.80 -12.05
C GLY A 36 0.77 -11.22 -10.83
N HIS A 37 1.37 -11.94 -9.87
CA HIS A 37 0.67 -12.39 -8.66
C HIS A 37 0.19 -11.21 -7.81
N VAL A 38 -1.01 -11.32 -7.25
CA VAL A 38 -1.60 -10.33 -6.35
C VAL A 38 -1.40 -10.78 -4.91
N THR A 39 -0.83 -9.91 -4.10
CA THR A 39 -0.60 -10.15 -2.67
C THR A 39 -1.24 -9.02 -1.88
N THR A 40 -1.89 -9.39 -0.77
CA THR A 40 -2.38 -8.46 0.24
C THR A 40 -1.50 -8.57 1.47
N VAL A 41 -1.11 -7.43 2.03
CA VAL A 41 -0.41 -7.33 3.32
C VAL A 41 -1.38 -6.68 4.31
N ASN A 42 -1.69 -7.37 5.41
CA ASN A 42 -2.67 -6.94 6.41
C ASN A 42 -2.33 -7.39 7.86
N ASP A 43 -1.05 -7.66 8.15
CA ASP A 43 -0.63 -8.41 9.34
C ASP A 43 -0.58 -7.57 10.64
N GLY A 44 -1.54 -6.65 10.84
CA GLY A 44 -1.55 -5.67 11.96
C GLY A 44 -0.32 -4.75 12.03
N ALA A 45 0.65 -4.96 11.14
CA ALA A 45 1.99 -4.42 11.17
C ALA A 45 2.13 -3.15 10.34
N VAL A 46 1.19 -2.86 9.41
CA VAL A 46 1.25 -1.60 8.65
C VAL A 46 1.22 -0.39 9.59
N HIS A 47 0.52 -0.50 10.72
CA HIS A 47 0.44 0.52 11.77
C HIS A 47 1.72 0.69 12.62
N HIS A 48 2.61 -0.31 12.69
CA HIS A 48 3.68 -0.38 13.70
C HIS A 48 5.10 -0.42 13.11
N LEU A 49 5.27 -0.21 11.81
CA LEU A 49 6.58 -0.29 11.16
C LEU A 49 7.38 1.00 11.38
N SER A 50 8.07 1.07 12.52
CA SER A 50 9.09 2.08 12.84
C SER A 50 10.28 2.11 11.85
N GLY A 51 10.38 1.10 10.96
CA GLY A 51 11.39 0.99 9.90
C GLY A 51 10.86 1.02 8.45
N GLY A 52 9.57 1.31 8.24
CA GLY A 52 8.92 1.29 6.91
C GLY A 52 8.37 -0.09 6.50
N LEU A 53 7.47 -0.12 5.52
CA LEU A 53 6.78 -1.33 5.07
C LEU A 53 7.54 -2.03 3.95
N VAL A 54 7.75 -3.34 4.07
CA VAL A 54 8.30 -4.17 2.99
C VAL A 54 7.20 -5.07 2.45
N MET A 55 6.93 -4.96 1.15
CA MET A 55 6.04 -5.86 0.43
C MET A 55 6.86 -7.04 -0.09
N GLU A 56 6.42 -8.25 0.20
CA GLU A 56 6.94 -9.48 -0.41
C GLU A 56 5.86 -10.14 -1.26
N CYS A 57 6.21 -10.58 -2.46
CA CYS A 57 5.30 -11.35 -3.31
C CYS A 57 5.24 -12.79 -2.79
N GLY A 58 4.03 -13.24 -2.41
CA GLY A 58 3.80 -14.60 -1.92
C GLY A 58 4.10 -15.74 -2.91
N GLN A 59 4.42 -15.42 -4.17
CA GLN A 59 4.70 -16.43 -5.21
C GLN A 59 6.16 -16.45 -5.69
N CYS A 60 6.81 -15.29 -5.88
CA CYS A 60 8.16 -15.23 -6.44
C CYS A 60 9.20 -14.61 -5.51
N SER A 61 8.81 -14.33 -4.25
CA SER A 61 9.65 -13.72 -3.21
C SER A 61 10.31 -12.40 -3.64
N ASN A 62 9.75 -11.73 -4.66
CA ASN A 62 10.17 -10.40 -5.03
C ASN A 62 9.82 -9.45 -3.89
N ARG A 63 10.73 -8.55 -3.52
CA ARG A 63 10.58 -7.66 -2.36
C ARG A 63 10.77 -6.21 -2.74
N GLN A 64 9.98 -5.33 -2.15
CA GLN A 64 10.14 -3.88 -2.29
C GLN A 64 9.83 -3.19 -0.96
N ALA A 65 10.74 -2.34 -0.51
CA ALA A 65 10.43 -1.37 0.52
C ALA A 65 9.46 -0.32 -0.04
N LEU A 66 8.33 -0.17 0.61
CA LEU A 66 7.41 0.96 0.48
C LEU A 66 7.92 2.05 1.41
N SER A 67 8.72 2.96 0.86
CA SER A 67 9.25 4.12 1.59
C SER A 67 8.35 5.33 1.34
N ASN A 68 7.91 6.01 2.41
CA ASN A 68 7.27 7.34 2.39
C ASN A 68 6.33 7.59 1.19
N ALA A 69 5.30 6.75 1.05
CA ALA A 69 4.17 7.09 0.20
C ALA A 69 3.24 7.99 1.01
N GLY A 70 3.48 9.31 0.98
CA GLY A 70 2.41 10.24 1.31
C GLY A 70 1.25 9.96 0.34
N LEU A 71 0.02 9.83 0.86
CA LEU A 71 -1.17 9.80 0.01
C LEU A 71 -1.13 11.07 -0.83
N ALA A 72 -1.00 10.92 -2.15
CA ALA A 72 -1.25 12.06 -3.03
C ALA A 72 -2.66 12.56 -2.71
N PRO A 73 -2.88 13.88 -2.53
CA PRO A 73 -4.22 14.39 -2.34
C PRO A 73 -5.07 13.83 -3.47
N ALA A 74 -6.23 13.26 -3.10
CA ALA A 74 -7.17 12.75 -4.08
C ALA A 74 -7.35 13.82 -5.16
N HIS A 75 -7.04 13.49 -6.40
CA HIS A 75 -7.54 14.30 -7.51
C HIS A 75 -9.05 14.12 -7.46
N THR A 76 -9.72 15.07 -6.82
CA THR A 76 -11.15 15.29 -6.92
C THR A 76 -11.45 15.59 -8.39
N ASP A 77 -11.63 14.55 -9.19
CA ASP A 77 -12.48 14.63 -10.38
C ASP A 77 -13.93 14.44 -9.91
N LEU A 78 -14.44 15.43 -9.19
CA LEU A 78 -15.89 15.68 -9.12
C LEU A 78 -16.28 16.32 -10.46
N ARG A 79 -16.42 15.50 -11.49
CA ARG A 79 -17.22 15.85 -12.66
C ARG A 79 -18.35 14.84 -12.84
N SER A 80 -19.52 15.30 -12.37
CA SER A 80 -20.85 15.15 -12.95
C SER A 80 -21.44 13.74 -13.09
N VAL A 81 -22.42 13.42 -12.22
CA VAL A 81 -23.86 13.40 -12.56
C VAL A 81 -24.65 13.92 -11.36
#